data_AF-A0A961D2Y7-F1
#
_entry.id   AF-A0A961D2Y7-F1
#
_cell.length_a   1.000
_cell.length_b   1.000
_cell.length_c   1.000
_cell.angle_alpha   90.00
_cell.angle_beta   90.00
_cell.angle_gamma   90.00
#
_symmetry.space_group_name_H-M   'P 1'
#
loop_
_entity.id
_entity.type
_entity.pdbx_description
1 polymer ?
#
loop_
_entity_poly.entity_id
_entity_poly.type
_entity_poly.pdbx_seq_one_letter_code
_entity_poly.pdbx_strand_id
1 'polypeptide(L)'
;MSNRHPGALNEHQVTALTKNTDPYLSCDDCFAQVDTTIEALLGDGTKMSREFTVHLSGCPACFDEAVALAELLAPGAGLSPEVAAAAVTAQVGAVEHA
;
A
#
# COMPACT_ATOMS: atom_id res chain seq x y z
N MET A 1 24.60 -7.41 -27.50
CA MET A 1 23.64 -6.85 -26.53
C MET A 1 22.26 -7.39 -26.88
N SER A 2 21.79 -8.45 -26.20
CA SER A 2 20.51 -9.08 -26.53
C SER A 2 19.34 -8.22 -26.05
N ASN A 3 18.55 -7.74 -27.01
CA ASN A 3 17.34 -6.98 -26.79
C ASN A 3 16.23 -7.94 -26.34
N ARG A 4 16.05 -8.12 -25.02
CA ARG A 4 14.88 -8.84 -24.49
C ARG A 4 13.67 -7.92 -24.62
N HIS A 5 12.84 -8.15 -25.64
CA HIS A 5 11.48 -7.62 -25.61
C HIS A 5 10.74 -8.32 -24.46
N PRO A 6 10.14 -7.58 -23.52
CA PRO A 6 9.21 -8.20 -22.59
C PRO A 6 8.10 -8.85 -23.42
N GLY A 7 7.78 -10.11 -23.11
CA GLY A 7 6.64 -10.80 -23.72
C GLY A 7 5.35 -10.00 -23.53
N ALA A 8 4.31 -10.34 -24.31
CA ALA A 8 3.01 -9.69 -24.18
C ALA A 8 2.55 -9.67 -22.71
N LEU A 9 2.02 -8.52 -22.27
CA LEU A 9 1.46 -8.38 -20.93
C LEU A 9 0.28 -9.33 -20.75
N ASN A 10 0.21 -10.01 -19.62
CA ASN A 10 -0.96 -10.79 -19.25
C ASN A 10 -2.09 -9.90 -18.69
N GLU A 11 -3.30 -10.45 -18.57
CA GLU A 11 -4.49 -9.70 -18.13
C GLU A 11 -4.33 -9.07 -16.74
N HIS A 12 -3.65 -9.75 -15.81
CA HIS A 12 -3.36 -9.20 -14.49
C HIS A 12 -2.44 -7.99 -14.56
N GLN A 13 -1.40 -8.04 -15.39
CA GLN A 13 -0.48 -6.92 -15.58
C GLN A 13 -1.17 -5.74 -16.24
N VAL A 14 -2.05 -5.98 -17.23
CA VAL A 14 -2.85 -4.92 -17.84
C VAL A 14 -3.77 -4.29 -16.80
N THR A 15 -4.50 -5.10 -16.04
CA THR A 15 -5.43 -4.63 -15.00
C THR A 15 -4.72 -3.79 -13.94
N ALA A 16 -3.53 -4.20 -13.50
CA ALA A 16 -2.72 -3.44 -12.55
C ALA A 16 -2.30 -2.06 -13.11
N LEU A 17 -1.89 -2.01 -14.39
CA LEU A 17 -1.48 -0.75 -15.03
C LEU A 17 -2.65 0.17 -15.38
N THR A 18 -3.85 -0.36 -15.58
CA THR A 18 -5.05 0.41 -15.92
C THR A 18 -6.01 0.58 -14.74
N LYS A 19 -5.57 0.26 -13.52
CA LYS A 19 -6.42 0.36 -12.33
C LYS A 19 -6.83 1.81 -12.11
N ASN A 20 -8.12 2.02 -11.82
CA ASN A 20 -8.60 3.33 -11.42
C ASN A 20 -8.04 3.66 -10.03
N THR A 21 -7.29 4.75 -9.95
CA THR A 21 -6.64 5.23 -8.72
C THR A 21 -7.29 6.51 -8.21
N ASP A 22 -8.54 6.79 -8.59
CA ASP A 22 -9.32 7.90 -8.03
C ASP A 22 -9.95 7.54 -6.66
N PRO A 23 -9.85 8.42 -5.66
CA PRO A 23 -9.26 9.76 -5.72
C PRO A 23 -7.72 9.72 -5.73
N TYR A 24 -7.15 10.49 -6.66
CA TYR A 24 -5.71 10.48 -6.92
C TYR A 24 -4.89 10.99 -5.73
N LEU A 25 -3.83 10.24 -5.40
CA LEU A 25 -2.74 10.64 -4.54
C LEU A 25 -1.43 10.36 -5.29
N SER A 26 -0.50 11.33 -5.32
CA SER A 26 0.80 11.11 -5.94
C SER A 26 1.71 10.25 -5.03
N CYS A 27 2.74 9.61 -5.60
CA CYS A 27 3.72 8.90 -4.78
C CYS A 27 4.44 9.84 -3.82
N ASP A 28 4.74 11.08 -4.24
CA ASP A 28 5.42 12.06 -3.39
C ASP A 28 4.55 12.47 -2.18
N ASP A 29 3.25 12.67 -2.41
CA ASP A 29 2.30 12.95 -1.32
C ASP A 29 2.12 11.73 -0.41
N CYS A 30 2.10 10.52 -0.98
CA CYS A 30 2.09 9.27 -0.21
C CYS A 30 3.31 9.18 0.72
N PHE A 31 4.53 9.41 0.20
CA PHE A 31 5.76 9.41 0.99
C PHE A 31 5.75 10.49 2.08
N ALA A 32 5.15 11.65 1.83
CA ALA A 32 5.06 12.71 2.83
C ALA A 32 4.20 12.34 4.04
N GLN A 33 3.26 11.39 3.90
CA GLN A 33 2.32 11.01 4.97
C GLN A 33 2.44 9.57 5.47
N VAL A 34 3.20 8.69 4.79
CA VAL A 34 3.25 7.26 5.10
C VAL A 34 3.64 6.97 6.54
N ASP A 35 4.67 7.66 7.05
CA ASP A 35 5.13 7.48 8.44
C ASP A 35 4.01 7.73 9.45
N THR A 36 3.44 8.94 9.40
CA THR A 36 2.35 9.33 10.30
C THR A 36 1.10 8.46 10.15
N THR A 37 0.84 7.97 8.94
CA THR A 37 -0.32 7.14 8.64
C THR A 37 -0.17 5.74 9.25
N ILE A 38 1.01 5.14 9.10
CA ILE A 38 1.30 3.80 9.66
C ILE A 38 1.42 3.86 11.18
N GLU A 39 2.05 4.90 11.73
CA GLU A 39 2.10 5.13 13.18
C GLU A 39 0.71 5.25 13.79
N ALA A 40 -0.17 6.06 13.20
CA ALA A 40 -1.55 6.21 13.68
C ALA A 40 -2.32 4.89 13.60
N LEU A 41 -2.21 4.17 12.47
CA LEU A 41 -2.83 2.85 12.33
C LEU A 41 -2.40 1.89 13.44
N LEU A 42 -1.10 1.75 13.69
CA LEU A 42 -0.61 0.78 14.68
C LEU A 42 -0.82 1.24 16.13
N GLY A 43 -0.84 2.56 16.37
CA GLY A 43 -0.96 3.15 17.69
C GLY A 43 -2.40 3.12 18.24
N ASP A 44 -3.34 3.70 17.50
CA ASP A 44 -4.74 3.87 17.96
C ASP A 44 -5.78 3.24 17.02
N GLY A 45 -5.34 2.58 15.94
CA GLY A 45 -6.23 1.96 14.97
C GLY A 45 -6.86 2.96 14.00
N THR A 46 -6.30 4.17 13.86
CA THR A 46 -6.80 5.17 12.93
C THR A 46 -6.88 4.61 11.51
N LYS A 47 -8.03 4.83 10.86
CA LYS A 47 -8.24 4.41 9.47
C LYS A 47 -7.46 5.31 8.52
N MET A 48 -6.82 4.70 7.54
CA MET A 48 -6.19 5.40 6.44
C MET A 48 -7.26 6.14 5.61
N SER A 49 -6.90 7.30 5.07
CA SER A 49 -7.75 8.03 4.11
C SER A 49 -8.03 7.18 2.87
N ARG A 50 -9.14 7.47 2.18
CA ARG A 50 -9.53 6.75 0.96
C ARG A 50 -8.51 6.90 -0.16
N GLU A 51 -7.96 8.10 -0.31
CA GLU A 51 -6.89 8.45 -1.26
C GLU A 51 -5.67 7.54 -1.06
N PHE A 52 -5.25 7.38 0.19
CA PHE A 52 -4.10 6.55 0.55
C PHE A 52 -4.36 5.07 0.30
N THR A 53 -5.50 4.53 0.70
CA THR A 53 -5.81 3.12 0.49
C THR A 53 -5.99 2.77 -0.99
N VAL A 54 -6.62 3.66 -1.78
CA VAL A 54 -6.71 3.53 -3.24
C VAL A 54 -5.32 3.55 -3.87
N HIS A 55 -4.45 4.48 -3.46
CA HIS A 55 -3.07 4.56 -3.95
C HIS A 55 -2.29 3.28 -3.65
N LEU A 56 -2.28 2.80 -2.40
CA LEU A 56 -1.61 1.55 -2.04
C LEU A 56 -2.15 0.35 -2.82
N SER A 57 -3.44 0.34 -3.13
CA SER A 57 -4.04 -0.72 -3.95
C SER A 57 -3.60 -0.68 -5.42
N GLY A 58 -3.10 0.46 -5.91
CA GLY A 58 -2.68 0.70 -7.30
C GLY A 58 -1.17 0.83 -7.49
N CYS A 59 -0.40 1.03 -6.42
CA CYS A 59 1.05 1.19 -6.45
C CYS A 59 1.72 0.10 -5.59
N PRO A 60 2.17 -1.02 -6.19
CA PRO A 60 2.79 -2.12 -5.43
C PRO A 60 4.02 -1.69 -4.63
N ALA A 61 4.83 -0.77 -5.16
CA ALA A 61 6.02 -0.29 -4.47
C ALA A 61 5.68 0.48 -3.18
N CYS A 62 4.65 1.33 -3.21
CA CYS A 62 4.21 2.04 -2.02
C CYS A 62 3.51 1.11 -1.02
N PHE A 63 2.82 0.06 -1.51
CA PHE A 63 2.27 -0.98 -0.64
C PHE A 63 3.36 -1.76 0.10
N ASP A 64 4.37 -2.22 -0.62
CA ASP A 64 5.52 -2.94 -0.03
C ASP A 64 6.23 -2.07 1.01
N GLU A 65 6.43 -0.78 0.72
CA GLU A 65 7.01 0.19 1.66
C GLU A 65 6.15 0.34 2.93
N ALA A 66 4.83 0.51 2.77
CA ALA A 66 3.91 0.65 3.89
C ALA A 66 3.89 -0.61 4.79
N VAL A 67 3.96 -1.80 4.19
CA VAL A 67 4.06 -3.07 4.93
C VAL A 67 5.40 -3.17 5.66
N ALA A 68 6.51 -2.90 4.98
CA ALA A 68 7.84 -2.95 5.58
C ALA A 68 7.98 -1.97 6.76
N LEU A 69 7.41 -0.76 6.62
CA LEU A 69 7.36 0.22 7.69
C LEU A 69 6.52 -0.27 8.87
N ALA A 70 5.35 -0.89 8.61
CA ALA A 70 4.52 -1.43 9.67
C ALA A 70 5.22 -2.57 10.43
N GLU A 71 5.90 -3.47 9.73
CA GLU A 71 6.72 -4.54 10.32
C GLU A 71 7.84 -3.97 11.19
N LEU A 72 8.51 -2.91 10.72
CA LEU A 72 9.57 -2.22 11.45
C LEU A 72 9.07 -1.58 12.75
N LEU A 73 7.88 -0.96 12.72
CA LEU A 73 7.28 -0.27 13.87
C LEU A 73 6.56 -1.20 14.84
N ALA A 74 6.23 -2.43 14.44
CA ALA A 74 5.44 -3.38 15.22
C ALA A 74 5.91 -3.56 16.68
N PRO A 75 7.23 -3.74 16.98
CA PRO A 75 7.69 -3.88 18.35
C PRO A 75 7.37 -2.66 19.23
N GLY A 76 7.43 -1.46 18.67
CA GLY A 76 7.11 -0.21 19.36
C GLY A 76 5.62 -0.06 19.70
N ALA A 77 4.76 -0.68 18.89
CA ALA A 77 3.32 -0.75 19.11
C ALA A 77 2.89 -1.95 19.98
N GLY A 78 3.83 -2.80 20.42
CA GLY A 78 3.51 -4.03 21.15
C GLY A 78 2.84 -5.11 20.29
N LEU A 79 3.05 -5.06 18.97
CA LEU A 79 2.53 -6.01 17.99
C LEU A 79 3.64 -6.91 17.45
N SER A 80 3.28 -8.04 16.87
CA SER A 80 4.21 -8.80 16.03
C SER A 80 4.25 -8.21 14.61
N PRO A 81 5.36 -8.37 13.86
CA PRO A 81 5.44 -7.88 12.49
C PRO A 81 4.32 -8.41 11.59
N GLU A 82 3.93 -9.67 11.76
CA GLU A 82 2.87 -10.30 10.96
C GLU A 82 1.49 -9.67 11.23
N VAL A 83 1.21 -9.29 12.48
CA VAL A 83 -0.02 -8.59 12.85
C VAL A 83 -0.04 -7.18 12.27
N ALA A 84 1.09 -6.47 12.31
CA ALA A 84 1.20 -5.13 11.74
C ALA A 84 1.04 -5.15 10.21
N ALA A 85 1.70 -6.08 9.51
CA ALA A 85 1.54 -6.27 8.07
C ALA A 85 0.10 -6.62 7.68
N ALA A 86 -0.56 -7.48 8.47
CA ALA A 86 -1.96 -7.82 8.28
C ALA A 86 -2.90 -6.62 8.46
N ALA A 87 -2.60 -5.69 9.39
CA ALA A 87 -3.39 -4.48 9.59
C ALA A 87 -3.35 -3.56 8.36
N VAL A 88 -2.19 -3.38 7.74
CA VAL A 88 -2.04 -2.63 6.48
C VAL A 88 -2.84 -3.30 5.37
N THR A 89 -2.64 -4.61 5.19
CA THR A 89 -3.32 -5.40 4.16
C THR A 89 -4.84 -5.34 4.31
N ALA A 90 -5.35 -5.39 5.54
CA ALA A 90 -6.77 -5.30 5.82
C ALA A 90 -7.39 -3.95 5.41
N GLN A 91 -6.68 -2.83 5.60
CA GLN A 91 -7.17 -1.52 5.18
C GLN A 91 -7.17 -1.34 3.66
N VAL A 92 -6.20 -1.93 2.95
CA VAL A 92 -6.12 -1.88 1.49
C VAL A 92 -7.16 -2.82 0.85
N GLY A 93 -7.38 -4.01 1.42
CA GLY A 93 -8.39 -4.95 0.93
C GLY A 93 -9.84 -4.51 1.16
N ALA A 94 -10.10 -3.61 2.13
CA ALA A 94 -11.43 -3.08 2.39
C ALA A 94 -11.95 -2.11 1.31
N VAL A 95 -11.13 -1.75 0.32
CA VAL A 95 -11.46 -0.77 -0.73
C VAL A 95 -12.23 -1.41 -1.91
N GLU A 96 -12.22 -2.75 -2.06
CA GLU A 96 -12.80 -3.42 -3.23
C GLU A 96 -14.35 -3.47 -3.25
N HIS A 97 -15.04 -2.91 -2.25
CA HIS A 97 -16.50 -3.00 -2.11
C HIS A 97 -17.23 -1.69 -1.79
N ALA A 98 -16.59 -0.52 -1.94
CA ALA A 98 -17.20 0.79 -1.70
C ALA A 98 -17.51 1.55 -3.01
#